data_AF-A0A7Y6KLL8-F1
#
_entry.id   AF-A0A7Y6KLL8-F1
#
_cell.length_a   1.000
_cell.length_b   1.000
_cell.length_c   1.000
_cell.angle_alpha   90.00
_cell.angle_beta   90.00
_cell.angle_gamma   90.00
#
_symmetry.space_group_name_H-M   'P 1'
#
loop_
_entity.id
_entity.type
_entity.pdbx_description
1 polymer ?
#
loop_
_entity_poly.entity_id
_entity_poly.type
_entity_poly.pdbx_seq_one_letter_code
_entity_poly.pdbx_strand_id
1 'polypeptide(L)'
;MNSVQIRSAERALSVGTWLIVGGAMLFSILTVTPLMERHSPKGWEWTAPILPLVVDAAVVIVVRLDSVLAALGGDGGRWPIALRWMTGGMTLALNIADSALKKDLVGVAVHSVAPLLLIVTAETGLAYRRAITAARTAREAQQIAERAERDRAAEERREAAERRRREEREHAALLAREQREHEALLAREQTAREEAARREERGRAEAKERAEREDRERREREREQRERERERAEREAAQRRELEVREREARERREQMREQERVERERQALLAAGPADVKQGEEQARATVRAAFDAGLPIRQAAELCGWSVGWVTARYQEHRDTTTADASALDLEGVSA
;
A
#
# COMPACT_ATOMS: atom_id res chain seq x y z
N MET A 1 31.21 48.40 32.57
CA MET A 1 31.19 49.06 33.89
C MET A 1 30.08 48.45 34.73
N ASN A 2 30.41 47.90 35.90
CA ASN A 2 29.44 47.21 36.75
C ASN A 2 28.52 48.21 37.46
N SER A 3 27.23 47.89 37.60
CA SER A 3 26.20 48.72 38.28
C SER A 3 26.56 49.12 39.72
N VAL A 4 27.49 48.39 40.34
CA VAL A 4 28.05 48.69 41.66
C VAL A 4 28.98 49.92 41.62
N GLN A 5 29.80 50.06 40.58
CA GLN A 5 30.74 51.19 40.42
C GLN A 5 30.02 52.51 40.15
N ILE A 6 28.88 52.47 39.44
CA ILE A 6 28.04 53.65 39.20
C ILE A 6 27.42 54.13 40.52
N ARG A 7 26.85 53.21 41.33
CA ARG A 7 26.25 53.56 42.63
C ARG A 7 27.26 54.06 43.67
N SER A 8 28.50 53.53 43.67
CA SER A 8 29.55 54.03 44.55
C SER A 8 30.02 55.43 44.16
N ALA A 9 30.13 55.71 42.84
CA ALA A 9 30.48 57.03 42.34
C ALA A 9 29.39 58.07 42.67
N GLU A 10 28.11 57.73 42.52
CA GLU A 10 26.99 58.60 42.88
C GLU A 10 26.96 58.94 44.39
N ARG A 11 27.25 57.95 45.26
CA ARG A 11 27.36 58.18 46.71
C ARG A 11 28.55 59.08 47.06
N ALA A 12 29.73 58.83 46.48
CA ALA A 12 30.91 59.65 46.74
C ALA A 12 30.70 61.12 46.32
N LEU A 13 30.09 61.34 45.15
CA LEU A 13 29.73 62.68 44.67
C LEU A 13 28.71 63.38 45.59
N SER A 14 27.71 62.63 46.09
CA SER A 14 26.71 63.17 47.01
C SER A 14 27.34 63.57 48.36
N VAL A 15 28.20 62.72 48.93
CA VAL A 15 28.91 63.02 50.19
C VAL A 15 29.84 64.21 50.03
N GLY A 16 30.62 64.28 48.95
CA GLY A 16 31.52 65.41 48.68
C GLY A 16 30.77 66.73 48.55
N THR A 17 29.59 66.73 47.90
CA THR A 17 28.75 67.93 47.77
C THR A 17 28.27 68.42 49.13
N TRP A 18 27.82 67.54 50.02
CA TRP A 18 27.38 67.91 51.37
C TRP A 18 28.52 68.43 52.25
N LEU A 19 29.74 67.90 52.09
CA LEU A 19 30.92 68.41 52.78
C LEU A 19 31.26 69.85 52.36
N ILE A 20 31.18 70.16 51.05
CA ILE A 20 31.42 71.51 50.54
C ILE A 20 30.37 72.49 51.08
N VAL A 21 29.09 72.10 51.05
CA VAL A 21 28.00 72.93 51.60
C VAL A 21 28.19 73.17 53.10
N GLY A 22 28.46 72.12 53.87
CA GLY A 22 28.71 72.24 55.32
C GLY A 22 29.92 73.12 55.65
N GLY A 23 31.01 73.00 54.88
CA GLY A 23 32.19 73.84 55.03
C GLY A 23 31.93 75.32 54.71
N ALA A 24 31.15 75.61 53.67
CA ALA A 24 30.77 76.98 53.31
C ALA A 24 29.87 77.63 54.36
N MET A 25 28.89 76.88 54.90
CA MET A 25 28.03 77.34 55.99
C MET A 25 28.85 77.64 57.26
N LEU A 26 29.79 76.77 57.61
CA LEU A 26 30.66 76.98 58.76
C LEU A 26 31.54 78.23 58.58
N PHE A 27 32.11 78.42 57.38
CA PHE A 27 32.92 79.60 57.06
C PHE A 27 32.11 80.90 57.12
N SER A 28 30.87 80.88 56.61
CA SER A 28 29.93 82.01 56.66
C SER A 28 29.58 82.39 58.11
N ILE A 29 29.31 81.41 58.98
CA ILE A 29 29.09 81.66 60.41
C ILE A 29 30.32 82.32 61.04
N LEU A 30 31.52 81.81 60.77
CA LEU A 30 32.75 82.33 61.35
C LEU A 30 33.10 83.76 60.89
N THR A 31 32.67 84.15 59.69
CA THR A 31 32.99 85.46 59.09
C THR A 31 31.92 86.52 59.35
N VAL A 32 30.64 86.13 59.35
CA VAL A 32 29.52 87.08 59.48
C VAL A 32 29.11 87.30 60.95
N THR A 33 29.29 86.32 61.83
CA THR A 33 28.97 86.47 63.27
C THR A 33 29.72 87.65 63.91
N PRO A 34 31.05 87.84 63.71
CA PRO A 34 31.77 88.99 64.27
C PRO A 34 31.31 90.34 63.71
N LEU A 35 30.78 90.37 62.49
CA LEU A 35 30.27 91.59 61.86
C LEU A 35 28.91 91.98 62.45
N MET A 36 28.05 91.00 62.68
CA MET A 36 26.72 91.18 63.28
C MET A 36 26.81 91.54 64.76
N GLU A 37 27.74 90.94 65.52
CA GLU A 37 27.99 91.33 66.92
C GLU A 37 28.34 92.82 67.06
N ARG A 38 29.07 93.39 66.09
CA ARG A 38 29.47 94.81 66.11
C ARG A 38 28.34 95.78 65.78
N HIS A 39 27.30 95.33 65.07
CA HIS A 39 26.18 96.17 64.61
C HIS A 39 24.86 95.86 65.32
N SER A 40 24.81 94.82 66.17
CA SER A 40 23.61 94.46 66.92
C SER A 40 23.46 95.31 68.18
N PRO A 41 22.23 95.68 68.57
CA PRO A 41 21.96 96.32 69.86
C PRO A 41 22.43 95.45 71.04
N LYS A 42 22.94 96.08 72.10
CA LYS A 42 23.39 95.36 73.32
C LYS A 42 22.29 94.43 73.84
N GLY A 43 22.62 93.14 74.00
CA GLY A 43 21.70 92.08 74.45
C GLY A 43 21.12 91.20 73.33
N TRP A 44 21.35 91.52 72.06
CA TRP A 44 20.90 90.70 70.90
C TRP A 44 22.03 89.91 70.24
N GLU A 45 23.24 89.93 70.81
CA GLU A 45 24.44 89.25 70.31
C GLU A 45 24.22 87.73 70.11
N TRP A 46 23.35 87.11 70.92
CA TRP A 46 23.02 85.68 70.80
C TRP A 46 22.33 85.31 69.48
N THR A 47 21.75 86.29 68.77
CA THR A 47 21.12 86.08 67.45
C THR A 47 22.09 86.22 66.27
N ALA A 48 23.29 86.74 66.51
CA ALA A 48 24.32 86.95 65.48
C ALA A 48 24.67 85.69 64.66
N PRO A 49 24.79 84.48 65.22
CA PRO A 49 25.07 83.27 64.43
C PRO A 49 23.84 82.67 63.74
N ILE A 50 22.62 83.11 64.09
CA ILE A 50 21.37 82.57 63.50
C ILE A 50 21.15 83.14 62.09
N LEU A 51 21.43 84.43 61.89
CA LEU A 51 21.19 85.09 60.61
C LEU A 51 22.02 84.49 59.44
N PRO A 52 23.34 84.24 59.56
CA PRO A 52 24.14 83.61 58.50
C PRO A 52 23.64 82.21 58.17
N LEU A 53 23.27 81.43 59.19
CA LEU A 53 22.74 80.08 59.01
C LEU A 53 21.44 80.08 58.18
N VAL A 54 20.53 81.03 58.44
CA VAL A 54 19.27 81.17 57.69
C VAL A 54 19.53 81.60 56.24
N VAL A 55 20.45 82.53 56.01
CA VAL A 55 20.82 82.98 54.66
C VAL A 55 21.42 81.83 53.85
N ASP A 56 22.34 81.07 54.43
CA ASP A 56 22.97 79.94 53.74
C ASP A 56 21.98 78.80 53.51
N ALA A 57 21.09 78.51 54.47
CA ALA A 57 20.01 77.56 54.29
C ALA A 57 19.09 77.97 53.14
N ALA A 58 18.75 79.27 53.02
CA ALA A 58 17.95 79.78 51.90
C ALA A 58 18.66 79.60 50.55
N VAL A 59 19.96 79.87 50.47
CA VAL A 59 20.78 79.62 49.27
C VAL A 59 20.78 78.13 48.90
N VAL A 60 21.02 77.25 49.87
CA VAL A 60 21.02 75.79 49.66
C VAL A 60 19.66 75.30 49.20
N ILE A 61 18.57 75.77 49.82
CA ILE A 61 17.19 75.43 49.42
C ILE A 61 16.93 75.90 48.00
N VAL A 62 17.26 77.14 47.63
CA VAL A 62 17.04 77.67 46.27
C VAL A 62 17.83 76.89 45.22
N VAL A 63 19.08 76.55 45.50
CA VAL A 63 19.91 75.72 44.60
C VAL A 63 19.36 74.29 44.49
N ARG A 64 18.79 73.74 45.57
CA ARG A 64 18.24 72.38 45.59
C ARG A 64 16.84 72.30 44.99
N LEU A 65 16.00 73.31 45.14
CA LEU A 65 14.62 73.32 44.61
C LEU A 65 14.62 73.17 43.08
N ASP A 66 15.57 73.82 42.40
CA ASP A 66 15.76 73.71 40.95
C ASP A 66 16.07 72.27 40.50
N SER A 67 16.80 71.51 41.34
CA SER A 67 17.11 70.11 41.08
C SER A 67 15.92 69.16 41.27
N VAL A 68 14.93 69.54 42.10
CA VAL A 68 13.70 68.77 42.30
C VAL A 68 12.70 69.08 41.19
N LEU A 69 12.58 70.36 40.78
CA LEU A 69 11.73 70.76 39.66
C LEU A 69 12.18 70.15 38.32
N ALA A 70 13.49 70.16 38.04
CA ALA A 70 14.02 69.51 36.84
C ALA A 70 13.82 67.99 36.83
N ALA A 71 13.80 67.35 38.00
CA ALA A 71 13.54 65.91 38.11
C ALA A 71 12.05 65.55 37.91
N LEU A 72 11.15 66.51 38.13
CA LEU A 72 9.70 66.36 37.94
C LEU A 72 9.24 66.77 36.52
N GLY A 73 10.17 67.08 35.61
CA GLY A 73 9.86 67.41 34.21
C GLY A 73 9.32 68.82 34.01
N GLY A 74 9.43 69.71 35.00
CA GLY A 74 9.03 71.10 34.89
C GLY A 74 10.22 71.99 34.53
N ASP A 75 10.12 72.73 33.43
CA ASP A 75 11.04 73.81 33.12
C ASP A 75 10.65 75.02 34.00
N GLY A 76 11.35 75.24 35.11
CA GLY A 76 11.16 76.41 35.97
C GLY A 76 11.42 77.76 35.28
N GLY A 77 11.71 77.77 33.97
CA GLY A 77 12.00 78.94 33.17
C GLY A 77 13.29 79.64 33.59
N ARG A 78 13.36 80.94 33.35
CA ARG A 78 14.54 81.79 33.67
C ARG A 78 14.52 82.32 35.11
N TRP A 79 13.42 82.09 35.84
CA TRP A 79 13.20 82.61 37.19
C TRP A 79 14.15 82.02 38.25
N PRO A 80 14.40 80.70 38.28
CA PRO A 80 15.37 80.09 39.20
C PRO A 80 16.79 80.63 39.02
N ILE A 81 17.18 80.92 37.76
CA ILE A 81 18.46 81.54 37.43
C ILE A 81 18.52 82.95 38.03
N ALA A 82 17.49 83.76 37.81
CA ALA A 82 17.41 85.12 38.37
C ALA A 82 17.47 85.12 39.91
N LEU A 83 16.72 84.22 40.57
CA LEU A 83 16.75 84.08 42.03
C LEU A 83 18.12 83.67 42.55
N ARG A 84 18.80 82.73 41.87
CA ARG A 84 20.14 82.28 42.27
C ARG A 84 21.17 83.39 42.18
N TRP A 85 21.16 84.18 41.10
CA TRP A 85 22.06 85.31 40.95
C TRP A 85 21.75 86.44 41.94
N MET A 86 20.48 86.69 42.24
CA MET A 86 20.08 87.69 43.22
C MET A 86 20.50 87.29 44.64
N THR A 87 20.20 86.06 45.06
CA THR A 87 20.57 85.58 46.41
C THR A 87 22.09 85.42 46.53
N GLY A 88 22.76 84.85 45.53
CA GLY A 88 24.21 84.71 45.52
C GLY A 88 24.94 86.07 45.52
N GLY A 89 24.41 87.05 44.77
CA GLY A 89 24.92 88.42 44.77
C GLY A 89 24.75 89.10 46.13
N MET A 90 23.62 88.90 46.80
CA MET A 90 23.38 89.42 48.15
C MET A 90 24.32 88.78 49.18
N THR A 91 24.54 87.47 49.12
CA THR A 91 25.50 86.77 50.00
C THR A 91 26.93 87.26 49.75
N LEU A 92 27.33 87.44 48.49
CA LEU A 92 28.64 88.00 48.14
C LEU A 92 28.79 89.42 48.72
N ALA A 93 27.79 90.27 48.52
CA ALA A 93 27.80 91.65 49.04
C ALA A 93 27.94 91.70 50.57
N LEU A 94 27.23 90.83 51.30
CA LEU A 94 27.33 90.74 52.76
C LEU A 94 28.70 90.26 53.23
N ASN A 95 29.29 89.28 52.55
CA ASN A 95 30.61 88.74 52.90
C ASN A 95 31.74 89.74 52.65
N ILE A 96 31.65 90.55 51.59
CA ILE A 96 32.68 91.55 51.26
C ILE A 96 32.42 92.92 51.91
N ALA A 97 31.22 93.18 52.43
CA ALA A 97 30.79 94.50 52.88
C ALA A 97 31.73 95.13 53.91
N ASP A 98 32.11 94.38 54.96
CA ASP A 98 32.99 94.88 56.02
C ASP A 98 34.41 95.19 55.50
N SER A 99 34.96 94.31 54.66
CA SER A 99 36.26 94.52 54.03
C SER A 99 36.25 95.69 53.03
N ALA A 100 35.17 95.84 52.27
CA ALA A 100 34.99 96.93 51.31
C ALA A 100 34.85 98.29 52.03
N LEU A 101 34.10 98.35 53.13
CA LEU A 101 33.96 99.56 53.95
C LEU A 101 35.30 99.99 54.58
N LYS A 102 36.17 99.03 54.91
CA LYS A 102 37.53 99.27 55.43
C LYS A 102 38.57 99.54 54.33
N LYS A 103 38.17 99.51 53.05
CA LYS A 103 39.05 99.59 51.87
C LYS A 103 40.14 98.51 51.84
N ASP A 104 39.89 97.37 52.47
CA ASP A 104 40.78 96.21 52.47
C ASP A 104 40.51 95.33 51.25
N LEU A 105 41.28 95.55 50.18
CA LEU A 105 41.18 94.79 48.93
C LEU A 105 41.50 93.30 49.12
N VAL A 106 42.38 92.96 50.07
CA VAL A 106 42.75 91.57 50.36
C VAL A 106 41.59 90.87 51.06
N GLY A 107 40.97 91.53 52.05
CA GLY A 107 39.77 91.03 52.71
C GLY A 107 38.60 90.83 51.74
N VAL A 108 38.38 91.75 50.80
CA VAL A 108 37.36 91.60 49.74
C VAL A 108 37.65 90.37 48.89
N ALA A 109 38.91 90.18 48.47
CA ALA A 109 39.29 89.01 47.69
C ALA A 109 39.06 87.71 48.46
N VAL A 110 39.55 87.60 49.70
CA VAL A 110 39.42 86.39 50.53
C VAL A 110 37.95 86.05 50.82
N HIS A 111 37.14 87.02 51.20
CA HIS A 111 35.72 86.79 51.51
C HIS A 111 34.83 86.60 50.28
N SER A 112 35.32 86.92 49.08
CA SER A 112 34.60 86.64 47.83
C SER A 112 34.74 85.20 47.34
N VAL A 113 35.82 84.49 47.72
CA VAL A 113 36.15 83.16 47.18
C VAL A 113 35.06 82.14 47.44
N ALA A 114 34.58 82.02 48.69
CA ALA A 114 33.57 81.02 49.03
C ALA A 114 32.21 81.27 48.33
N PRO A 115 31.64 82.49 48.34
CA PRO A 115 30.41 82.78 47.59
C PRO A 115 30.54 82.57 46.09
N LEU A 116 31.67 82.97 45.48
CA LEU A 116 31.90 82.77 44.05
C LEU A 116 31.99 81.29 43.68
N LEU A 117 32.70 80.48 44.49
CA LEU A 117 32.78 79.03 44.29
C LEU A 117 31.42 78.35 44.41
N LEU A 118 30.55 78.80 45.34
CA LEU A 118 29.19 78.29 45.46
C LEU A 118 28.34 78.61 44.23
N ILE A 119 28.39 79.85 43.72
CA ILE A 119 27.64 80.26 42.52
C ILE A 119 28.11 79.44 41.31
N VAL A 120 29.43 79.35 41.09
CA VAL A 120 30.00 78.60 39.96
C VAL A 120 29.69 77.11 40.06
N THR A 121 29.76 76.52 41.25
CA THR A 121 29.47 75.10 41.48
C THR A 121 27.97 74.80 41.31
N ALA A 122 27.09 75.72 41.69
CA ALA A 122 25.66 75.60 41.44
C ALA A 122 25.34 75.59 39.94
N GLU A 123 25.98 76.48 39.17
CA GLU A 123 25.70 76.61 37.74
C GLU A 123 26.30 75.46 36.92
N THR A 124 27.54 75.08 37.21
CA THR A 124 28.17 73.89 36.61
C THR A 124 27.42 72.61 36.98
N GLY A 125 26.96 72.49 38.23
CA GLY A 125 26.18 71.34 38.70
C GLY A 125 24.87 71.15 37.95
N LEU A 126 24.20 72.21 37.49
CA LEU A 126 23.01 72.12 36.66
C LEU A 126 23.33 71.60 35.25
N ALA A 127 24.39 72.11 34.62
CA ALA A 127 24.83 71.68 33.30
C ALA A 127 25.23 70.20 33.28
N TYR A 128 26.04 69.76 34.26
CA TYR A 128 26.42 68.36 34.41
C TYR A 128 25.20 67.45 34.61
N ARG A 129 24.24 67.86 35.45
CA ARG A 129 23.01 67.06 35.68
C ARG A 129 22.17 66.94 34.41
N ARG A 130 21.97 68.02 33.66
CA ARG A 130 21.25 67.96 32.37
C ARG A 130 21.94 67.02 31.39
N ALA A 131 23.27 67.08 31.28
CA ALA A 131 24.03 66.17 30.43
C ALA A 131 23.90 64.70 30.87
N ILE A 132 23.96 64.42 32.18
CA ILE A 132 23.80 63.07 32.73
C ILE A 132 22.39 62.54 32.49
N THR A 133 21.35 63.33 32.75
CA THR A 133 19.95 62.93 32.49
C THR A 133 19.73 62.65 31.01
N ALA A 134 20.19 63.54 30.12
CA ALA A 134 20.09 63.34 28.67
C ALA A 134 20.81 62.06 28.21
N ALA A 135 22.03 61.83 28.69
CA ALA A 135 22.79 60.61 28.38
C ALA A 135 22.07 59.35 28.90
N ARG A 136 21.47 59.40 30.09
CA ARG A 136 20.70 58.29 30.66
C ARG A 136 19.44 57.99 29.85
N THR A 137 18.65 59.02 29.52
CA THR A 137 17.44 58.86 28.70
C THR A 137 17.77 58.32 27.31
N ALA A 138 18.82 58.82 26.66
CA ALA A 138 19.28 58.29 25.38
C ALA A 138 19.69 56.82 25.49
N ARG A 139 20.38 56.44 26.57
CA ARG A 139 20.78 55.04 26.81
C ARG A 139 19.58 54.13 27.06
N GLU A 140 18.59 54.57 27.83
CA GLU A 140 17.35 53.84 28.09
C GLU A 140 16.55 53.65 26.79
N ALA A 141 16.42 54.70 25.97
CA ALA A 141 15.76 54.63 24.66
C ALA A 141 16.47 53.63 23.71
N GLN A 142 17.80 53.65 23.66
CA GLN A 142 18.58 52.66 22.89
C GLN A 142 18.34 51.23 23.36
N GLN A 143 18.28 50.99 24.68
CA GLN A 143 18.03 49.66 25.23
C GLN A 143 16.61 49.16 24.90
N ILE A 144 15.61 50.05 24.93
CA ILE A 144 14.24 49.71 24.55
C ILE A 144 14.19 49.35 23.06
N ALA A 145 14.84 50.14 22.19
CA ALA A 145 14.91 49.86 20.76
C ALA A 145 15.60 48.52 20.46
N GLU A 146 16.76 48.26 21.10
CA GLU A 146 17.50 46.99 20.92
C GLU A 146 16.68 45.78 21.39
N ARG A 147 15.94 45.91 22.49
CA ARG A 147 15.03 44.84 22.96
C ARG A 147 13.90 44.60 21.96
N ALA A 148 13.25 45.66 21.49
CA ALA A 148 12.18 45.56 20.50
C ALA A 148 12.66 44.92 19.19
N GLU A 149 13.88 45.23 18.73
CA GLU A 149 14.48 44.57 17.56
C GLU A 149 14.77 43.08 17.80
N ARG A 150 15.32 42.74 18.98
CA ARG A 150 15.56 41.34 19.34
C ARG A 150 14.26 40.53 19.44
N ASP A 151 13.21 41.11 20.00
CA ASP A 151 11.91 40.47 20.14
C ASP A 151 11.27 40.24 18.75
N ARG A 152 11.29 41.25 17.87
CA ARG A 152 10.84 41.10 16.47
C ARG A 152 11.63 40.03 15.72
N ALA A 153 12.96 40.05 15.83
CA ALA A 153 13.80 39.04 15.20
C ALA A 153 13.55 37.62 15.75
N ALA A 154 13.19 37.48 17.03
CA ALA A 154 12.82 36.21 17.62
C ALA A 154 11.44 35.72 17.13
N GLU A 155 10.46 36.61 16.99
CA GLU A 155 9.15 36.31 16.41
C GLU A 155 9.26 35.88 14.94
N GLU A 156 10.00 36.64 14.12
CA GLU A 156 10.23 36.29 12.71
C GLU A 156 10.89 34.91 12.54
N ARG A 157 11.85 34.57 13.41
CA ARG A 157 12.48 33.24 13.41
C ARG A 157 11.49 32.13 13.78
N ARG A 158 10.60 32.38 14.74
CA ARG A 158 9.55 31.41 15.14
C ARG A 158 8.57 31.20 14.00
N GLU A 159 8.08 32.27 13.38
CA GLU A 159 7.19 32.17 12.22
C GLU A 159 7.84 31.46 11.04
N ALA A 160 9.10 31.78 10.72
CA ALA A 160 9.82 31.12 9.65
C ALA A 160 10.00 29.61 9.92
N ALA A 161 10.28 29.22 11.18
CA ALA A 161 10.36 27.83 11.57
C ALA A 161 9.00 27.11 11.48
N GLU A 162 7.91 27.78 11.84
CA GLU A 162 6.56 27.24 11.68
C GLU A 162 6.15 27.07 10.22
N ARG A 163 6.45 28.05 9.36
CA ARG A 163 6.21 27.96 7.92
C ARG A 163 6.94 26.76 7.31
N ARG A 164 8.24 26.61 7.60
CA ARG A 164 9.03 25.45 7.15
C ARG A 164 8.45 24.13 7.62
N ARG A 165 8.02 24.03 8.88
CA ARG A 165 7.37 22.80 9.40
C ARG A 165 6.05 22.49 8.71
N ARG A 166 5.27 23.49 8.30
CA ARG A 166 4.04 23.29 7.53
C ARG A 166 4.35 22.81 6.12
N GLU A 167 5.29 23.48 5.45
CA GLU A 167 5.76 23.09 4.10
C GLU A 167 6.33 21.66 4.10
N GLU A 168 7.14 21.28 5.10
CA GLU A 168 7.68 19.92 5.26
C GLU A 168 6.56 18.88 5.45
N ARG A 169 5.54 19.19 6.27
CA ARG A 169 4.40 18.29 6.48
C ARG A 169 3.55 18.13 5.22
N GLU A 170 3.32 19.22 4.48
CA GLU A 170 2.58 19.18 3.22
C GLU A 170 3.35 18.40 2.15
N HIS A 171 4.66 18.64 2.03
CA HIS A 171 5.52 17.90 1.11
C HIS A 171 5.58 16.41 1.47
N ALA A 172 5.71 16.07 2.75
CA ALA A 172 5.66 14.68 3.21
C ALA A 172 4.30 14.03 2.93
N ALA A 173 3.20 14.75 3.12
CA ALA A 173 1.86 14.27 2.81
C ALA A 173 1.65 14.05 1.31
N LEU A 174 2.21 14.93 0.47
CA LEU A 174 2.18 14.78 -1.00
C LEU A 174 2.95 13.53 -1.43
N LEU A 175 4.20 13.38 -0.97
CA LEU A 175 5.02 12.20 -1.27
C LEU A 175 4.33 10.89 -0.81
N ALA A 176 3.69 10.89 0.36
CA ALA A 176 2.94 9.73 0.85
C ALA A 176 1.66 9.44 0.06
N ARG A 177 1.07 10.44 -0.63
CA ARG A 177 -0.03 10.22 -1.57
C ARG A 177 0.49 9.63 -2.87
N GLU A 178 1.53 10.22 -3.43
CA GLU A 178 2.17 9.72 -4.67
C GLU A 178 2.66 8.28 -4.52
N GLN A 179 3.28 7.94 -3.38
CA GLN A 179 3.69 6.56 -3.09
C GLN A 179 2.51 5.60 -3.05
N ARG A 180 1.43 5.95 -2.36
CA ARG A 180 0.22 5.10 -2.29
C ARG A 180 -0.46 4.95 -3.64
N GLU A 181 -0.48 6.01 -4.45
CA GLU A 181 -1.02 5.96 -5.81
C GLU A 181 -0.16 5.08 -6.71
N HIS A 182 1.17 5.20 -6.62
CA HIS A 182 2.09 4.35 -7.36
C HIS A 182 1.98 2.87 -6.96
N GLU A 183 1.94 2.58 -5.66
CA GLU A 183 1.70 1.23 -5.14
C GLU A 183 0.34 0.68 -5.59
N ALA A 184 -0.72 1.49 -5.56
CA ALA A 184 -2.04 1.09 -6.05
C ALA A 184 -2.04 0.82 -7.56
N LEU A 185 -1.30 1.60 -8.36
CA LEU A 185 -1.13 1.36 -9.79
C LEU A 185 -0.38 0.06 -10.05
N LEU A 186 0.73 -0.18 -9.33
CA LEU A 186 1.49 -1.44 -9.43
C LEU A 186 0.64 -2.65 -9.03
N ALA A 187 -0.15 -2.54 -7.96
CA ALA A 187 -1.06 -3.60 -7.53
C ALA A 187 -2.17 -3.88 -8.57
N ARG A 188 -2.73 -2.83 -9.19
CA ARG A 188 -3.68 -2.97 -10.30
C ARG A 188 -3.05 -3.60 -11.52
N GLU A 189 -1.82 -3.25 -11.85
CA GLU A 189 -1.10 -3.84 -12.96
C GLU A 189 -0.80 -5.33 -12.71
N GLN A 190 -0.35 -5.67 -11.50
CA GLN A 190 -0.11 -7.06 -11.11
C GLN A 190 -1.39 -7.90 -11.15
N THR A 191 -2.47 -7.42 -10.55
CA THR A 191 -3.77 -8.11 -10.60
C THR A 191 -4.30 -8.25 -12.03
N ALA A 192 -4.15 -7.22 -12.88
CA ALA A 192 -4.51 -7.31 -14.29
C ALA A 192 -3.68 -8.35 -15.06
N ARG A 193 -2.35 -8.42 -14.80
CA ARG A 193 -1.47 -9.43 -15.39
C ARG A 193 -1.83 -10.85 -14.93
N GLU A 194 -2.11 -11.02 -13.64
CA GLU A 194 -2.55 -12.31 -13.09
C GLU A 194 -3.91 -12.75 -13.65
N GLU A 195 -4.85 -11.83 -13.78
CA GLU A 195 -6.15 -12.11 -14.42
C GLU A 195 -5.98 -12.48 -15.88
N ALA A 196 -5.14 -11.76 -16.63
CA ALA A 196 -4.82 -12.09 -18.02
C ALA A 196 -4.19 -13.48 -18.13
N ALA A 197 -3.22 -13.80 -17.25
CA ALA A 197 -2.60 -15.12 -17.20
C ALA A 197 -3.61 -16.23 -16.87
N ARG A 198 -4.52 -16.01 -15.90
CA ARG A 198 -5.59 -16.97 -15.56
C ARG A 198 -6.58 -17.15 -16.72
N ARG A 199 -6.92 -16.08 -17.46
CA ARG A 199 -7.77 -16.17 -18.65
C ARG A 199 -7.09 -16.95 -19.77
N GLU A 200 -5.79 -16.71 -19.97
CA GLU A 200 -5.00 -17.45 -20.95
C GLU A 200 -4.89 -18.94 -20.57
N GLU A 201 -4.62 -19.25 -19.30
CA GLU A 201 -4.55 -20.63 -18.81
C GLU A 201 -5.88 -21.36 -18.96
N ARG A 202 -7.00 -20.71 -18.59
CA ARG A 202 -8.35 -21.24 -18.84
C ARG A 202 -8.60 -21.46 -20.33
N GLY A 203 -8.23 -20.49 -21.18
CA GLY A 203 -8.34 -20.62 -22.63
C GLY A 203 -7.53 -21.79 -23.18
N ARG A 204 -6.30 -22.00 -22.71
CA ARG A 204 -5.45 -23.14 -23.06
C ARG A 204 -6.04 -24.46 -22.57
N ALA A 205 -6.57 -24.51 -21.34
CA ALA A 205 -7.21 -25.69 -20.78
C ALA A 205 -8.48 -26.07 -21.56
N GLU A 206 -9.35 -25.10 -21.86
CA GLU A 206 -10.55 -25.31 -22.67
C GLU A 206 -10.21 -25.71 -24.11
N ALA A 207 -9.15 -25.13 -24.70
CA ALA A 207 -8.68 -25.53 -26.04
C ALA A 207 -8.15 -26.97 -26.04
N LYS A 208 -7.42 -27.37 -25.00
CA LYS A 208 -6.94 -28.74 -24.82
C LYS A 208 -8.11 -29.70 -24.60
N GLU A 209 -9.09 -29.33 -23.78
CA GLU A 209 -10.28 -30.15 -23.55
C GLU A 209 -11.11 -30.31 -24.82
N ARG A 210 -11.29 -29.23 -25.60
CA ARG A 210 -11.93 -29.31 -26.92
C ARG A 210 -11.17 -30.24 -27.87
N ALA A 211 -9.85 -30.10 -27.96
CA ALA A 211 -9.02 -30.98 -28.77
C ALA A 211 -9.10 -32.45 -28.33
N GLU A 212 -9.11 -32.72 -27.02
CA GLU A 212 -9.27 -34.07 -26.48
C GLU A 212 -10.67 -34.64 -26.74
N ARG A 213 -11.73 -33.83 -26.66
CA ARG A 213 -13.09 -34.24 -27.03
C ARG A 213 -13.19 -34.56 -28.51
N GLU A 214 -12.64 -33.70 -29.37
CA GLU A 214 -12.60 -33.92 -30.82
C GLU A 214 -11.79 -35.18 -31.18
N ASP A 215 -10.67 -35.44 -30.52
CA ASP A 215 -9.87 -36.65 -30.75
C ASP A 215 -10.59 -37.91 -30.25
N ARG A 216 -11.29 -37.83 -29.10
CA ARG A 216 -12.15 -38.94 -28.62
C ARG A 216 -13.29 -39.22 -29.58
N GLU A 217 -14.00 -38.19 -30.03
CA GLU A 217 -15.08 -38.34 -31.01
C GLU A 217 -14.54 -38.91 -32.34
N ARG A 218 -13.37 -38.47 -32.80
CA ARG A 218 -12.74 -39.03 -34.00
C ARG A 218 -12.43 -40.52 -33.82
N ARG A 219 -11.86 -40.90 -32.68
CA ARG A 219 -11.56 -42.31 -32.35
C ARG A 219 -12.83 -43.16 -32.21
N GLU A 220 -13.89 -42.61 -31.63
CA GLU A 220 -15.19 -43.29 -31.53
C GLU A 220 -15.82 -43.48 -32.90
N ARG A 221 -15.87 -42.43 -33.73
CA ARG A 221 -16.35 -42.53 -35.13
C ARG A 221 -15.54 -43.54 -35.93
N GLU A 222 -14.23 -43.57 -35.75
CA GLU A 222 -13.36 -44.55 -36.43
C GLU A 222 -13.61 -45.98 -35.93
N ARG A 223 -13.88 -46.18 -34.63
CA ARG A 223 -14.28 -47.48 -34.07
C ARG A 223 -15.64 -47.92 -34.61
N GLU A 224 -16.64 -47.05 -34.58
CA GLU A 224 -17.97 -47.33 -35.14
C GLU A 224 -17.90 -47.66 -36.64
N GLN A 225 -17.06 -46.94 -37.39
CA GLN A 225 -16.87 -47.21 -38.82
C GLN A 225 -16.23 -48.58 -39.04
N ARG A 226 -15.19 -48.93 -38.26
CA ARG A 226 -14.55 -50.26 -38.31
C ARG A 226 -15.51 -51.38 -37.88
N GLU A 227 -16.37 -51.14 -36.89
CA GLU A 227 -17.39 -52.11 -36.47
C GLU A 227 -18.45 -52.31 -37.56
N ARG A 228 -18.96 -51.23 -38.17
CA ARG A 228 -19.90 -51.32 -39.29
C ARG A 228 -19.29 -52.01 -40.51
N GLU A 229 -18.01 -51.78 -40.79
CA GLU A 229 -17.30 -52.47 -41.87
C GLU A 229 -17.11 -53.96 -41.57
N ARG A 230 -16.77 -54.32 -40.33
CA ARG A 230 -16.69 -55.73 -39.89
C ARG A 230 -18.05 -56.42 -39.97
N GLU A 231 -19.11 -55.77 -39.50
CA GLU A 231 -20.46 -56.32 -39.52
C GLU A 231 -20.96 -56.51 -40.97
N ARG A 232 -20.66 -55.57 -41.88
CA ARG A 232 -20.95 -55.73 -43.31
C ARG A 232 -20.17 -56.89 -43.92
N ALA A 233 -18.87 -56.99 -43.65
CA ALA A 233 -18.04 -58.08 -44.15
C ALA A 233 -18.49 -59.45 -43.61
N GLU A 234 -18.92 -59.52 -42.36
CA GLU A 234 -19.43 -60.74 -41.73
C GLU A 234 -20.79 -61.15 -42.32
N ARG A 235 -21.70 -60.20 -42.53
CA ARG A 235 -22.99 -60.45 -43.21
C ARG A 235 -22.79 -60.91 -44.65
N GLU A 236 -21.86 -60.32 -45.38
CA GLU A 236 -21.51 -60.75 -46.75
C GLU A 236 -20.88 -62.15 -46.76
N ALA A 237 -19.99 -62.45 -45.80
CA ALA A 237 -19.38 -63.78 -45.67
C ALA A 237 -20.42 -64.85 -45.28
N ALA A 238 -21.36 -64.53 -44.38
CA ALA A 238 -22.45 -65.42 -44.00
C ALA A 238 -23.39 -65.70 -45.19
N GLN A 239 -23.76 -64.67 -45.96
CA GLN A 239 -24.58 -64.83 -47.16
C GLN A 239 -23.90 -65.69 -48.23
N ARG A 240 -22.59 -65.54 -48.44
CA ARG A 240 -21.82 -66.38 -49.36
C ARG A 240 -21.81 -67.85 -48.93
N ARG A 241 -21.61 -68.11 -47.63
CA ARG A 241 -21.65 -69.47 -47.08
C ARG A 241 -23.03 -70.11 -47.20
N GLU A 242 -24.10 -69.35 -46.94
CA GLU A 242 -25.47 -69.85 -47.09
C GLU A 242 -25.81 -70.19 -48.55
N LEU A 243 -25.36 -69.36 -49.50
CA LEU A 243 -25.53 -69.62 -50.94
C LEU A 243 -24.73 -70.87 -51.37
N GLU A 244 -23.48 -71.03 -50.93
CA GLU A 244 -22.66 -72.20 -51.24
C GLU A 244 -23.26 -73.50 -50.68
N VAL A 245 -23.82 -73.47 -49.46
CA VAL A 245 -24.51 -74.64 -48.87
C VAL A 245 -25.76 -74.99 -49.67
N ARG A 246 -26.60 -74.01 -50.02
CA ARG A 246 -27.80 -74.25 -50.85
C ARG A 246 -27.46 -74.78 -52.23
N GLU A 247 -26.37 -74.31 -52.84
CA GLU A 247 -25.94 -74.79 -54.16
C GLU A 247 -25.44 -76.24 -54.10
N ARG A 248 -24.69 -76.62 -53.06
CA ARG A 248 -24.26 -78.01 -52.83
C ARG A 248 -25.45 -78.94 -52.61
N GLU A 249 -26.39 -78.58 -51.74
CA GLU A 249 -27.59 -79.39 -51.50
C GLU A 249 -28.50 -79.50 -52.74
N ALA A 250 -28.55 -78.47 -53.60
CA ALA A 250 -29.31 -78.52 -54.84
C ALA A 250 -28.64 -79.43 -55.88
N ARG A 251 -27.30 -79.50 -55.90
CA ARG A 251 -26.53 -80.38 -56.78
C ARG A 251 -26.66 -81.84 -56.35
N GLU A 252 -26.53 -82.12 -55.06
CA GLU A 252 -26.68 -83.47 -54.49
C GLU A 252 -28.09 -84.03 -54.74
N ARG A 253 -29.15 -83.22 -54.54
CA ARG A 253 -30.54 -83.64 -54.84
C ARG A 253 -30.76 -83.98 -56.32
N ARG A 254 -30.09 -83.27 -57.25
CA ARG A 254 -30.19 -83.54 -58.69
C ARG A 254 -29.44 -84.80 -59.10
N GLU A 255 -28.30 -85.08 -58.47
CA GLU A 255 -27.52 -86.28 -58.72
C GLU A 255 -28.24 -87.53 -58.19
N GLN A 256 -28.83 -87.46 -56.99
CA GLN A 256 -29.62 -88.55 -56.41
C GLN A 256 -30.85 -88.90 -57.25
N MET A 257 -31.58 -87.90 -57.76
CA MET A 257 -32.76 -88.11 -58.60
C MET A 257 -32.43 -88.80 -59.93
N ARG A 258 -31.27 -88.47 -60.53
CA ARG A 258 -30.80 -89.09 -61.78
C ARG A 258 -30.40 -90.56 -61.60
N GLU A 259 -29.80 -90.89 -60.47
CA GLU A 259 -29.39 -92.27 -60.18
C GLU A 259 -30.62 -93.17 -59.95
N GLN A 260 -31.62 -92.68 -59.22
CA GLN A 260 -32.88 -93.39 -58.98
C GLN A 260 -33.65 -93.67 -60.27
N GLU A 261 -33.71 -92.70 -61.20
CA GLU A 261 -34.36 -92.91 -62.51
C GLU A 261 -33.65 -93.97 -63.37
N ARG A 262 -32.33 -94.13 -63.26
CA ARG A 262 -31.58 -95.12 -64.05
C ARG A 262 -31.88 -96.55 -63.57
N VAL A 263 -31.87 -96.75 -62.25
CA VAL A 263 -32.17 -98.05 -61.61
C VAL A 263 -33.59 -98.52 -61.93
N GLU A 264 -34.58 -97.63 -61.88
CA GLU A 264 -35.97 -98.00 -62.15
C GLU A 264 -36.21 -98.37 -63.63
N ARG A 265 -35.50 -97.72 -64.59
CA ARG A 265 -35.59 -98.08 -66.02
C ARG A 265 -34.98 -99.45 -66.32
N GLU A 266 -33.83 -99.77 -65.72
CA GLU A 266 -33.19 -101.09 -65.89
C GLU A 266 -34.06 -102.21 -65.32
N ARG A 267 -34.70 -101.97 -64.16
CA ARG A 267 -35.64 -102.90 -63.53
C ARG A 267 -36.88 -103.15 -64.40
N GLN A 268 -37.48 -102.10 -64.97
CA GLN A 268 -38.63 -102.25 -65.87
C GLN A 268 -38.26 -103.01 -67.15
N ALA A 269 -37.06 -102.81 -67.70
CA ALA A 269 -36.60 -103.54 -68.87
C ALA A 269 -36.45 -105.05 -68.59
N LEU A 270 -35.98 -105.43 -67.41
CA LEU A 270 -35.85 -106.83 -67.00
C LEU A 270 -37.20 -107.53 -66.81
N LEU A 271 -38.21 -106.82 -66.31
CA LEU A 271 -39.56 -107.37 -66.08
C LEU A 271 -40.43 -107.41 -67.35
N ALA A 272 -40.16 -106.51 -68.31
CA ALA A 272 -40.90 -106.43 -69.58
C ALA A 272 -40.43 -107.45 -70.64
N ALA A 273 -39.34 -108.19 -70.40
CA ALA A 273 -38.74 -109.13 -71.36
C ALA A 273 -39.61 -110.35 -71.70
N GLY A 274 -40.74 -110.57 -71.02
CA GLY A 274 -41.66 -111.69 -71.27
C GLY A 274 -41.12 -113.05 -70.82
N PRO A 275 -41.91 -114.14 -70.92
CA PRO A 275 -41.46 -115.48 -70.55
C PRO A 275 -40.22 -115.88 -71.35
N ALA A 276 -39.19 -116.40 -70.69
CA ALA A 276 -37.95 -116.76 -71.37
C ALA A 276 -38.13 -118.06 -72.17
N ASP A 277 -38.04 -117.98 -73.50
CA ASP A 277 -38.05 -119.15 -74.40
C ASP A 277 -36.82 -120.05 -74.24
N VAL A 278 -35.73 -119.48 -73.71
CA VAL A 278 -34.46 -120.18 -73.42
C VAL A 278 -33.98 -119.77 -72.03
N LYS A 279 -33.48 -120.74 -71.26
CA LYS A 279 -32.92 -120.52 -69.93
C LYS A 279 -31.86 -119.41 -69.96
N GLN A 280 -32.10 -118.31 -69.22
CA GLN A 280 -31.19 -117.16 -69.13
C GLN A 280 -29.84 -117.56 -68.50
N GLY A 281 -28.77 -116.82 -68.80
CA GLY A 281 -27.49 -116.95 -68.08
C GLY A 281 -27.67 -116.64 -66.59
N GLU A 282 -26.89 -117.28 -65.72
CA GLU A 282 -27.13 -117.24 -64.26
C GLU A 282 -27.14 -115.80 -63.68
N GLU A 283 -26.25 -114.93 -64.16
CA GLU A 283 -26.16 -113.53 -63.72
C GLU A 283 -27.41 -112.73 -64.11
N GLN A 284 -27.88 -112.90 -65.35
CA GLN A 284 -29.11 -112.31 -65.85
C GLN A 284 -30.34 -112.85 -65.10
N ALA A 285 -30.38 -114.16 -64.85
CA ALA A 285 -31.46 -114.80 -64.12
C ALA A 285 -31.54 -114.32 -62.66
N ARG A 286 -30.38 -114.09 -62.01
CA ARG A 286 -30.33 -113.48 -60.67
C ARG A 286 -30.87 -112.05 -60.69
N ALA A 287 -30.49 -111.24 -61.67
CA ALA A 287 -30.99 -109.86 -61.82
C ALA A 287 -32.51 -109.82 -62.09
N THR A 288 -33.02 -110.68 -62.97
CA THR A 288 -34.46 -110.82 -63.26
C THR A 288 -35.22 -111.28 -62.02
N VAL A 289 -34.69 -112.25 -61.26
CA VAL A 289 -35.30 -112.74 -60.02
C VAL A 289 -35.30 -111.66 -58.92
N ARG A 290 -34.23 -110.87 -58.80
CA ARG A 290 -34.19 -109.74 -57.87
C ARG A 290 -35.23 -108.67 -58.24
N ALA A 291 -35.27 -108.28 -59.51
CA ALA A 291 -36.26 -107.33 -60.03
C ALA A 291 -37.70 -107.82 -59.80
N ALA A 292 -37.94 -109.12 -59.99
CA ALA A 292 -39.24 -109.76 -59.77
C ALA A 292 -39.61 -109.84 -58.28
N PHE A 293 -38.64 -110.13 -57.40
CA PHE A 293 -38.81 -110.09 -55.94
C PHE A 293 -39.18 -108.69 -55.46
N ASP A 294 -38.43 -107.68 -55.88
CA ASP A 294 -38.67 -106.27 -55.50
C ASP A 294 -40.03 -105.78 -56.06
N ALA A 295 -40.48 -106.33 -57.20
CA ALA A 295 -41.79 -106.04 -57.79
C ALA A 295 -42.94 -106.87 -57.19
N GLY A 296 -42.66 -107.73 -56.21
CA GLY A 296 -43.66 -108.57 -55.56
C GLY A 296 -44.27 -109.65 -56.46
N LEU A 297 -43.61 -110.00 -57.57
CA LEU A 297 -44.10 -111.02 -58.49
C LEU A 297 -44.02 -112.41 -57.83
N PRO A 298 -44.99 -113.30 -58.09
CA PRO A 298 -44.97 -114.65 -57.55
C PRO A 298 -43.80 -115.47 -58.13
N ILE A 299 -43.24 -116.36 -57.31
CA ILE A 299 -42.08 -117.21 -57.64
C ILE A 299 -42.24 -117.95 -58.98
N ARG A 300 -43.46 -118.42 -59.29
CA ARG A 300 -43.76 -119.10 -60.55
C ARG A 300 -43.55 -118.17 -61.76
N GLN A 301 -43.99 -116.93 -61.67
CA GLN A 301 -43.86 -115.94 -62.74
C GLN A 301 -42.40 -115.50 -62.90
N ALA A 302 -41.65 -115.36 -61.81
CA ALA A 302 -40.21 -115.12 -61.87
C ALA A 302 -39.44 -116.28 -62.52
N ALA A 303 -39.86 -117.54 -62.28
CA ALA A 303 -39.29 -118.72 -62.93
C ALA A 303 -39.59 -118.78 -64.43
N GLU A 304 -40.79 -118.37 -64.84
CA GLU A 304 -41.15 -118.22 -66.26
C GLU A 304 -40.34 -117.11 -66.93
N LEU A 305 -40.13 -115.97 -66.26
CA LEU A 305 -39.37 -114.83 -66.80
C LEU A 305 -37.88 -115.12 -66.98
N CYS A 306 -37.28 -116.01 -66.18
CA CYS A 306 -35.86 -116.35 -66.30
C CYS A 306 -35.59 -117.71 -66.97
N GLY A 307 -36.60 -118.57 -67.09
CA GLY A 307 -36.46 -119.92 -67.66
C GLY A 307 -35.72 -120.91 -66.75
N TRP A 308 -35.57 -120.60 -65.46
CA TRP A 308 -34.96 -121.47 -64.46
C TRP A 308 -36.02 -122.25 -63.67
N SER A 309 -35.59 -123.31 -62.97
CA SER A 309 -36.51 -124.11 -62.17
C SER A 309 -37.06 -123.31 -60.99
N VAL A 310 -38.32 -123.56 -60.64
CA VAL A 310 -39.01 -122.94 -59.48
C VAL A 310 -38.20 -123.13 -58.20
N GLY A 311 -37.54 -124.28 -58.02
CA GLY A 311 -36.67 -124.55 -56.87
C GLY A 311 -35.47 -123.60 -56.77
N TRP A 312 -34.84 -123.28 -57.91
CA TRP A 312 -33.72 -122.32 -57.95
C TRP A 312 -34.19 -120.89 -57.66
N VAL A 313 -35.34 -120.48 -58.23
CA VAL A 313 -35.94 -119.16 -57.96
C VAL A 313 -36.41 -119.01 -56.52
N THR A 314 -36.95 -120.08 -55.91
CA THR A 314 -37.40 -120.07 -54.50
C THR A 314 -36.24 -119.82 -53.56
N ALA A 315 -35.08 -120.46 -53.79
CA ALA A 315 -33.88 -120.23 -52.98
C ALA A 315 -33.40 -118.77 -53.05
N ARG A 316 -33.46 -118.15 -54.24
CA ARG A 316 -33.10 -116.74 -54.44
C ARG A 316 -34.11 -115.77 -53.82
N TYR A 317 -35.41 -116.07 -53.88
CA TYR A 317 -36.44 -115.29 -53.19
C TYR A 317 -36.27 -115.31 -51.66
N GLN A 318 -35.86 -116.45 -51.10
CA GLN A 318 -35.54 -116.59 -49.67
C GLN A 318 -34.33 -115.71 -49.30
N GLU A 319 -33.23 -115.80 -50.05
CA GLU A 319 -32.03 -114.97 -49.81
C GLU A 319 -32.34 -113.46 -49.84
N HIS A 320 -33.19 -113.01 -50.76
CA HIS A 320 -33.60 -111.60 -50.82
C HIS A 320 -34.51 -111.19 -49.65
N ARG A 321 -35.36 -112.09 -49.18
CA ARG A 321 -36.18 -111.87 -47.99
C ARG A 321 -35.32 -111.76 -46.72
N ASP A 322 -34.32 -112.61 -46.59
CA ASP A 322 -33.39 -112.60 -45.45
C ASP A 322 -32.52 -111.33 -45.45
N THR A 323 -32.04 -110.91 -46.64
CA THR A 323 -31.24 -109.67 -46.78
C THR A 323 -32.06 -108.41 -46.44
N THR A 324 -33.32 -108.33 -46.91
CA THR A 324 -34.19 -107.16 -46.63
C THR A 324 -34.52 -107.06 -45.14
N THR A 325 -34.64 -108.21 -44.45
CA THR A 325 -34.89 -108.25 -43.00
C THR A 325 -33.65 -107.84 -42.20
N ALA A 326 -32.45 -108.17 -42.69
CA ALA A 326 -31.19 -107.74 -42.09
C ALA A 326 -30.94 -106.22 -42.26
N ASP A 327 -31.22 -105.65 -43.44
CA ASP A 327 -31.07 -104.21 -43.68
C ASP A 327 -32.08 -103.37 -42.87
N ALA A 328 -33.32 -103.83 -42.72
CA ALA A 328 -34.31 -103.16 -41.87
C ALA A 328 -33.90 -103.18 -40.38
N SER A 329 -33.28 -104.27 -39.92
CA SER A 329 -32.79 -104.38 -38.53
C SER A 329 -31.54 -103.53 -38.28
N ALA A 330 -30.75 -103.23 -39.31
CA ALA A 330 -29.60 -102.34 -39.23
C ALA A 330 -30.00 -100.85 -39.15
N LEU A 331 -31.05 -100.45 -39.88
CA LEU A 331 -31.58 -99.08 -39.84
C LEU A 331 -32.28 -98.74 -38.51
N ASP A 332 -32.90 -99.72 -37.83
CA ASP A 332 -33.49 -99.52 -36.50
C ASP A 332 -32.44 -99.35 -35.37
N LEU A 333 -31.21 -99.84 -35.57
CA LEU A 333 -30.11 -99.67 -34.60
C LEU A 333 -29.36 -98.33 -34.76
N GLU A 334 -29.39 -97.73 -35.96
CA GLU A 334 -28.80 -96.40 -36.21
C GLU A 334 -29.73 -95.23 -35.82
N GLY A 335 -31.03 -95.49 -35.58
CA GLY A 335 -32.01 -94.48 -35.15
C GLY A 335 -32.01 -94.13 -33.64
N VAL A 336 -31.21 -94.80 -32.82
CA VAL A 336 -31.17 -94.60 -31.34
C VAL A 336 -29.95 -93.78 -30.88
N SER A 337 -29.07 -93.38 -31.80
CA SER A 337 -27.85 -92.61 -31.49
C SER A 337 -27.76 -91.29 -32.25
N ALA A 338 -28.75 -90.40 -32.07
CA ALA A 338 -28.68 -89.00 -32.47
C ALA A 338 -29.26 -88.09 -31.38
#